data_AF-A0A0F5VIS3-F1
#
_entry.id   AF-A0A0F5VIS3-F1
#
_cell.length_a   1.000
_cell.length_b   1.000
_cell.length_c   1.000
_cell.angle_alpha   90.00
_cell.angle_beta   90.00
_cell.angle_gamma   90.00
#
_symmetry.space_group_name_H-M   'P 1'
#
loop_
_entity.id
_entity.type
_entity.pdbx_description
1 polymer ?
#
loop_
_entity_poly.entity_id
_entity_poly.type
_entity_poly.pdbx_seq_one_letter_code
_entity_poly.pdbx_strand_id
1 'polypeptide(L)'
;METITLTAEHSKTRSVHQVALSIMALAMESKDVLHVFIEYAPHVDAFDVFVYPSSVQHETENAGERLLSKTFYFSRDSIGALLSIEDQLTELVAEARDNAEVVA
;
A
#
# COMPACT_ATOMS: atom_id res chain seq x y z
N MET A 1 10.78 13.79 -31.27
CA MET A 1 9.67 13.09 -30.59
C MET A 1 9.93 11.61 -30.81
N GLU A 2 10.72 11.00 -29.94
CA GLU A 2 10.98 9.56 -30.00
C GLU A 2 9.93 8.84 -29.17
N THR A 3 9.13 8.03 -29.85
CA THR A 3 8.13 7.15 -29.28
C THR A 3 8.86 5.98 -28.63
N ILE A 4 8.91 5.93 -27.30
CA ILE A 4 9.41 4.75 -26.59
C ILE A 4 8.33 3.67 -26.68
N THR A 5 8.56 2.71 -27.57
CA THR A 5 7.84 1.46 -27.64
C THR A 5 8.15 0.66 -26.37
N LEU A 6 7.23 0.63 -25.41
CA LEU A 6 7.28 -0.30 -24.28
C LEU A 6 6.92 -1.69 -24.79
N THR A 7 7.89 -2.36 -25.40
CA THR A 7 7.77 -3.77 -25.78
C THR A 7 7.67 -4.62 -24.51
N ALA A 8 6.65 -5.47 -24.49
CA ALA A 8 6.38 -6.48 -23.49
C ALA A 8 7.54 -7.48 -23.32
N GLU A 9 8.53 -7.14 -22.48
CA GLU A 9 9.55 -8.07 -21.97
C GLU A 9 10.04 -7.64 -20.56
N HIS A 10 9.14 -7.74 -19.57
CA HIS A 10 9.53 -7.69 -18.16
C HIS A 10 8.81 -8.78 -17.35
N SER A 11 9.02 -10.05 -17.71
CA SER A 11 8.90 -11.15 -16.74
C SER A 11 10.08 -11.10 -15.74
N LYS A 12 10.30 -9.94 -15.10
CA LYS A 12 11.52 -9.61 -14.35
C LYS A 12 11.19 -9.35 -12.89
N THR A 13 11.96 -9.98 -12.01
CA THR A 13 12.07 -9.69 -10.58
C THR A 13 11.74 -8.23 -10.28
N ARG A 14 10.63 -7.98 -9.57
CA ARG A 14 10.25 -6.62 -9.19
C ARG A 14 11.35 -6.04 -8.29
N SER A 15 11.73 -4.80 -8.53
CA SER A 15 12.63 -4.06 -7.62
C SER A 15 11.85 -3.54 -6.41
N VAL A 16 12.56 -3.25 -5.31
CA VAL A 16 11.94 -2.67 -4.09
C VAL A 16 11.14 -1.39 -4.39
N HIS A 17 11.64 -0.53 -5.28
CA HIS A 17 10.93 0.69 -5.69
C HIS A 17 9.65 0.39 -6.49
N GLN A 18 9.66 -0.63 -7.34
CA GLN A 18 8.46 -1.04 -8.08
C GLN A 18 7.39 -1.63 -7.16
N VAL A 19 7.78 -2.29 -6.07
CA VAL A 19 6.82 -2.78 -5.06
C VAL A 19 6.26 -1.61 -4.24
N ALA A 20 7.11 -0.69 -3.77
CA ALA A 20 6.65 0.50 -3.05
C ALA A 20 5.67 1.37 -3.88
N LEU A 21 5.96 1.57 -5.17
CA LEU A 21 5.07 2.29 -6.08
C LEU A 21 3.74 1.55 -6.32
N SER A 22 3.76 0.22 -6.34
CA SER A 22 2.53 -0.58 -6.47
C SER A 22 1.65 -0.48 -5.22
N ILE A 23 2.25 -0.53 -4.02
CA ILE A 23 1.54 -0.26 -2.76
C ILE A 23 0.89 1.14 -2.80
N MET A 24 1.60 2.14 -3.31
CA MET A 24 1.05 3.49 -3.49
C MET A 24 -0.11 3.54 -4.49
N ALA A 25 0.00 2.84 -5.61
CA ALA A 25 -1.10 2.73 -6.57
C ALA A 25 -2.34 2.08 -5.93
N LEU A 26 -2.15 0.96 -5.22
CA LEU A 26 -3.22 0.24 -4.52
C LEU A 26 -3.91 1.13 -3.46
N ALA A 27 -3.15 1.93 -2.71
CA ALA A 27 -3.70 2.90 -1.77
C ALA A 27 -4.61 3.93 -2.46
N MET A 28 -4.21 4.46 -3.61
CA MET A 28 -5.02 5.43 -4.36
C MET A 28 -6.29 4.80 -4.97
N GLU A 29 -6.21 3.52 -5.35
CA GLU A 29 -7.32 2.76 -5.94
C GLU A 29 -8.32 2.21 -4.91
N SER A 30 -7.98 2.22 -3.62
CA SER A 30 -8.81 1.68 -2.53
C SER A 30 -9.45 2.76 -1.64
N LYS A 31 -9.36 4.03 -2.05
CA LYS A 31 -9.82 5.21 -1.29
C LYS A 31 -11.31 5.20 -0.91
N ASP A 32 -12.13 4.42 -1.60
CA ASP A 32 -13.57 4.29 -1.40
C ASP A 32 -13.92 3.27 -0.30
N VAL A 33 -13.00 2.34 0.01
CA VAL A 33 -13.24 1.26 0.97
C VAL A 33 -12.34 1.33 2.20
N LEU A 34 -11.15 1.91 2.09
CA LEU A 34 -10.17 2.02 3.18
C LEU A 34 -9.46 3.37 3.18
N HIS A 35 -9.00 3.78 4.36
CA HIS A 35 -8.07 4.89 4.51
C HIS A 35 -6.65 4.34 4.61
N VAL A 36 -5.91 4.36 3.50
CA VAL A 36 -4.52 3.89 3.42
C VAL A 36 -3.57 5.08 3.44
N PHE A 37 -2.69 5.12 4.43
CA PHE A 37 -1.63 6.13 4.57
C PHE A 37 -0.29 5.52 4.22
N ILE A 38 0.48 6.26 3.43
CA ILE A 38 1.84 5.91 3.04
C ILE A 38 2.75 7.09 3.34
N GLU A 39 3.83 6.83 4.04
CA GLU A 39 4.85 7.82 4.36
C GLU A 39 6.22 7.29 3.93
N TYR A 40 7.01 8.13 3.25
CA TYR A 40 8.42 7.86 3.01
C TYR A 40 9.25 8.82 3.86
N ALA A 41 10.04 8.26 4.78
CA ALA A 41 10.91 8.98 5.69
C ALA A 41 12.37 8.89 5.21
N PRO A 42 12.86 9.82 4.37
CA PRO A 42 14.18 9.70 3.72
C PRO A 42 15.34 9.74 4.71
N HIS A 43 15.19 10.39 5.86
CA HIS A 43 16.24 10.54 6.87
C HIS A 43 16.61 9.21 7.58
N VAL A 44 15.71 8.22 7.53
CA VAL A 44 15.93 6.85 8.07
C VAL A 44 15.71 5.78 7.00
N ASP A 45 15.52 6.19 5.74
CA ASP A 45 15.25 5.32 4.59
C ASP A 45 14.10 4.31 4.84
N ALA A 46 13.00 4.81 5.42
CA ALA A 46 11.85 4.02 5.83
C ALA A 46 10.60 4.34 4.99
N PHE A 47 9.79 3.31 4.76
CA PHE A 47 8.51 3.33 4.06
C PHE A 47 7.45 2.76 4.99
N ASP A 48 6.57 3.62 5.47
CA ASP A 48 5.52 3.30 6.43
C ASP A 48 4.18 3.13 5.71
N VAL A 49 3.45 2.08 6.09
CA VAL A 49 2.12 1.76 5.57
C VAL A 49 1.17 1.56 6.75
N PHE A 50 0.14 2.40 6.81
CA PHE A 50 -0.90 2.33 7.83
C PHE A 50 -2.27 2.24 7.16
N VAL A 51 -3.14 1.37 7.66
CA VAL A 51 -4.49 1.19 7.12
C VAL A 51 -5.50 1.34 8.24
N TYR A 52 -6.54 2.14 7.98
CA TYR A 52 -7.70 2.31 8.84
C TYR A 52 -8.98 1.92 8.09
N PRO A 53 -10.03 1.48 8.82
CA PRO A 53 -11.37 1.37 8.26
C PRO A 53 -11.84 2.72 7.68
N SER A 54 -12.64 2.70 6.62
CA SER A 54 -13.25 3.92 6.05
C SER A 54 -14.19 4.65 7.00
N SER A 55 -14.69 3.98 8.05
CA SER A 55 -15.54 4.56 9.09
C SER A 55 -14.79 5.41 10.13
N VAL A 56 -13.44 5.39 10.13
CA VAL A 56 -12.64 6.14 11.10
C VAL A 56 -12.78 7.65 10.90
N GLN A 57 -12.98 8.37 12.01
CA GLN A 57 -12.98 9.82 12.08
C GLN A 57 -11.64 10.35 12.61
N HIS A 58 -10.81 10.89 11.71
CA HIS A 58 -9.46 11.39 12.01
C HIS A 58 -9.42 12.67 12.85
N GLU A 59 -10.54 13.36 13.01
CA GLU A 59 -10.65 14.63 13.76
C GLU A 59 -10.72 14.42 15.28
N THR A 60 -10.82 13.17 15.74
CA THR A 60 -10.90 12.83 17.17
C THR A 60 -9.56 12.32 17.67
N GLU A 61 -9.24 12.56 18.95
CA GLU A 61 -7.99 12.11 19.60
C GLU A 61 -7.80 10.57 19.57
N ASN A 62 -8.80 9.83 19.11
CA ASN A 62 -8.82 8.39 19.06
C ASN A 62 -9.09 7.94 17.60
N ALA A 63 -8.06 8.00 16.76
CA ALA A 63 -8.13 7.70 15.32
C ALA A 63 -8.50 6.23 14.98
N GLY A 64 -9.12 5.47 15.89
CA GLY A 64 -9.47 4.07 15.72
C GLY A 64 -8.25 3.14 15.73
N GLU A 65 -8.53 1.85 15.80
CA GLU A 65 -7.52 0.80 15.68
C GLU A 65 -7.09 0.66 14.21
N ARG A 66 -5.77 0.53 13.99
CA ARG A 66 -5.20 0.29 12.66
C ARG A 66 -5.41 -1.17 12.28
N LEU A 67 -5.93 -1.42 11.08
CA LEU A 67 -5.99 -2.76 10.48
C LEU A 67 -4.60 -3.25 10.08
N LEU A 68 -3.72 -2.32 9.66
CA LEU A 68 -2.33 -2.59 9.32
C LEU A 68 -1.45 -1.45 9.80
N SER A 69 -0.29 -1.78 10.36
CA SER A 69 0.76 -0.81 10.73
C SER A 69 2.12 -1.46 10.53
N LYS A 70 2.80 -1.12 9.43
CA LYS A 70 4.08 -1.73 9.04
C LYS A 70 5.07 -0.65 8.60
N THR A 71 6.33 -0.88 8.93
CA THR A 71 7.46 -0.08 8.47
C THR A 71 8.40 -0.99 7.71
N PHE A 72 8.83 -0.57 6.53
CA PHE A 72 9.86 -1.21 5.72
C PHE A 72 11.07 -0.29 5.59
N TYR A 73 12.27 -0.81 5.80
CA TYR A 73 13.52 -0.04 5.69
C TYR A 73 14.31 -0.49 4.46
N PHE A 74 14.43 0.38 3.46
CA PHE A 74 15.11 0.04 2.20
C PHE A 74 16.58 -0.36 2.39
N SER A 75 17.23 0.17 3.43
CA SER A 75 18.64 -0.09 3.71
C SER A 75 18.92 -1.46 4.35
N ARG A 76 17.91 -2.15 4.89
CA ARG A 76 18.13 -3.39 5.69
C ARG A 76 17.12 -4.51 5.46
N ASP A 77 15.90 -4.18 5.08
CA ASP A 77 14.85 -5.18 4.95
C ASP A 77 14.93 -5.86 3.59
N SER A 78 14.64 -7.17 3.57
CA SER A 78 14.56 -7.91 2.32
C SER A 78 13.33 -7.50 1.53
N ILE A 79 13.40 -7.54 0.19
CA ILE A 79 12.23 -7.30 -0.68
C ILE A 79 11.02 -8.17 -0.31
N GLY A 80 11.23 -9.37 0.25
CA GLY A 80 10.15 -10.24 0.72
C GLY A 80 9.28 -9.60 1.82
N ALA A 81 9.85 -8.75 2.67
CA ALA A 81 9.07 -8.01 3.66
C ALA A 81 8.14 -6.98 2.99
N LEU A 82 8.62 -6.29 1.95
CA LEU A 82 7.81 -5.32 1.22
C LEU A 82 6.71 -6.00 0.39
N LEU A 83 7.01 -7.15 -0.23
CA LEU A 83 6.01 -7.98 -0.92
C LEU A 83 4.93 -8.46 0.07
N SER A 84 5.32 -8.89 1.28
CA SER A 84 4.35 -9.29 2.30
C SER A 84 3.43 -8.14 2.73
N ILE A 85 3.93 -6.90 2.77
CA ILE A 85 3.10 -5.71 3.04
C ILE A 85 2.10 -5.47 1.90
N GLU A 86 2.56 -5.60 0.65
CA GLU A 86 1.70 -5.49 -0.54
C GLU A 86 0.59 -6.56 -0.55
N ASP A 87 0.93 -7.81 -0.24
CA ASP A 87 -0.03 -8.92 -0.17
C ASP A 87 -1.09 -8.67 0.93
N GLN A 88 -0.66 -8.27 2.13
CA GLN A 88 -1.56 -7.92 3.24
C GLN A 88 -2.50 -6.77 2.87
N LEU A 89 -1.98 -5.73 2.19
CA LEU A 89 -2.82 -4.62 1.75
C LEU A 89 -3.81 -5.07 0.67
N THR A 90 -3.39 -5.94 -0.25
CA THR A 90 -4.25 -6.48 -1.31
C THR A 90 -5.41 -7.28 -0.72
N GLU A 91 -5.13 -8.13 0.27
CA GLU A 91 -6.14 -8.91 0.98
C GLU A 91 -7.13 -7.99 1.73
N LEU A 92 -6.64 -7.02 2.49
CA LEU A 92 -7.50 -6.05 3.18
C LEU A 92 -8.40 -5.27 2.23
N VAL A 93 -7.90 -4.85 1.07
CA VAL A 93 -8.69 -4.15 0.06
C VAL A 93 -9.77 -5.06 -0.53
N ALA A 94 -9.45 -6.32 -0.82
CA ALA A 94 -10.42 -7.29 -1.32
C ALA A 94 -11.55 -7.54 -0.30
N GLU A 95 -11.20 -7.81 0.96
CA GLU A 95 -12.17 -8.00 2.04
C GLU A 95 -13.05 -6.76 2.24
N ALA A 96 -12.48 -5.55 2.19
CA ALA A 96 -13.24 -4.33 2.35
C ALA A 96 -14.22 -4.10 1.20
N ARG A 97 -13.84 -4.46 -0.04
CA ARG A 97 -14.72 -4.41 -1.21
C ARG A 97 -15.87 -5.42 -1.12
N ASP A 98 -15.57 -6.67 -0.78
CA ASP A 98 -16.58 -7.71 -0.61
C ASP A 98 -17.62 -7.30 0.46
N ASN A 99 -17.16 -6.72 1.57
CA ASN A 99 -18.04 -6.22 2.62
C ASN A 99 -18.88 -5.02 2.18
N ALA A 100 -18.34 -4.13 1.34
CA ALA A 100 -19.08 -2.99 0.80
C ALA A 100 -20.21 -3.44 -0.15
N GLU A 101 -19.98 -4.49 -0.95
CA GLU A 101 -20.99 -5.05 -1.85
C GLU A 101 -22.14 -5.76 -1.11
N VAL A 102 -21.87 -6.38 0.04
CA VAL A 102 -22.91 -7.03 0.87
C VAL A 102 -23.86 -6.02 1.53
N VAL A 103 -23.40 -4.79 1.73
CA VAL A 103 -24.14 -3.73 2.46
C VAL A 103 -24.82 -2.72 1.51
N ALA A 104 -24.54 -2.81 0.20
CA ALA A 104 -25.11 -1.95 -0.84
C ALA A 104 -26.48 -2.43 -1.36
#